data_AF-A0A3P3W3M9-F1
#
_entry.id   AF-A0A3P3W3M9-F1
#
_cell.length_a   1.000
_cell.length_b   1.000
_cell.length_c   1.000
_cell.angle_alpha   90.00
_cell.angle_beta   90.00
_cell.angle_gamma   90.00
#
_symmetry.space_group_name_H-M   'P 1'
#
loop_
_entity.id
_entity.type
_entity.pdbx_description
1 polymer ?
#
loop_
_entity_poly.entity_id
_entity_poly.type
_entity_poly.pdbx_seq_one_letter_code
_entity_poly.pdbx_strand_id
1 'polypeptide(L)'
;MNKILTILMLLTLFSCNNIKTESSNQSKSTIINQVDSKNKFDSLINYEFGLSCGTECAVVFIVKKIESFNSASIQVNFQIEKYENYELKQTSSANYIFNYGNINTIQYINDEGKTENINTIFQGQALETFKGFGNKLFELNSK
;
A
#
# COMPACT_ATOMS: atom_id res chain seq x y z
N MET A 1 16.19 58.43 18.08
CA MET A 1 15.70 58.04 19.41
C MET A 1 14.24 58.46 19.53
N ASN A 2 13.32 57.57 19.19
CA ASN A 2 11.88 57.83 19.30
C ASN A 2 11.33 57.19 20.56
N LYS A 3 10.57 58.02 21.29
CA LYS A 3 10.02 57.76 22.62
C LYS A 3 8.69 57.01 22.50
N ILE A 4 8.61 55.88 23.21
CA ILE A 4 7.48 55.38 24.01
C ILE A 4 6.08 55.81 23.56
N LEU A 5 5.27 54.83 23.11
CA LEU A 5 3.82 54.90 23.25
C LEU A 5 3.33 53.57 23.82
N THR A 6 2.93 53.66 25.08
CA THR A 6 2.46 52.59 25.96
C THR A 6 0.93 52.42 25.83
N ILE A 7 0.46 51.20 26.12
CA ILE A 7 -0.88 50.85 26.64
C ILE A 7 -2.02 50.80 25.61
N LEU A 8 -2.58 49.61 25.37
CA LEU A 8 -3.92 49.30 25.91
C LEU A 8 -4.18 47.79 25.92
N MET A 9 -4.10 47.25 27.13
CA MET A 9 -4.61 45.95 27.55
C MET A 9 -6.12 46.09 27.72
N LEU A 10 -6.92 45.23 27.08
CA LEU A 10 -8.27 44.91 27.55
C LEU A 10 -8.54 43.42 27.41
N LEU A 11 -8.35 42.75 28.54
CA LEU A 11 -8.96 41.49 28.90
C LEU A 11 -10.48 41.72 29.03
N THR A 12 -11.29 40.87 28.39
CA THR A 12 -12.54 40.43 29.02
C THR A 12 -12.68 38.92 28.89
N LEU A 13 -12.80 38.33 30.07
CA LEU A 13 -12.95 36.92 30.37
C LEU A 13 -14.44 36.57 30.19
N PHE A 14 -14.75 35.57 29.36
CA PHE A 14 -15.99 34.83 29.49
C PHE A 14 -15.70 33.51 30.17
N SER A 15 -15.97 33.51 31.48
CA SER A 15 -16.07 32.32 32.32
C SER A 15 -17.46 31.73 32.16
N CYS A 16 -17.56 30.43 31.89
CA CYS A 16 -18.74 29.65 32.23
C CYS A 16 -18.31 28.22 32.58
N ASN A 17 -17.98 28.00 33.85
CA ASN A 17 -18.06 26.68 34.46
C ASN A 17 -19.48 26.50 34.99
N ASN A 18 -20.08 25.33 34.77
CA ASN A 18 -20.45 24.47 35.90
C ASN A 18 -21.10 23.14 35.47
N ILE A 19 -20.72 22.13 36.26
CA ILE A 19 -21.42 20.87 36.58
C ILE A 19 -21.09 19.65 35.68
N LYS A 20 -20.26 18.77 36.25
CA LYS A 20 -20.24 17.34 35.96
C LYS A 20 -21.54 16.71 36.50
N THR A 21 -22.18 15.89 35.69
CA THR A 21 -23.01 14.79 36.18
C THR A 21 -22.80 13.61 35.24
N GLU A 22 -22.11 12.58 35.74
CA GLU A 22 -22.12 11.26 35.12
C GLU A 22 -23.56 10.72 35.20
N SER A 23 -24.11 10.32 34.06
CA SER A 23 -25.17 9.34 34.03
C SER A 23 -24.98 8.48 32.78
N SER A 24 -24.66 7.22 33.05
CA SER A 24 -24.64 6.10 32.12
C SER A 24 -25.94 6.08 31.32
N ASN A 25 -25.85 6.29 30.01
CA ASN A 25 -26.88 5.87 29.08
C ASN A 25 -26.24 5.00 28.01
N GLN A 26 -26.50 3.72 28.17
CA GLN A 26 -26.35 2.62 27.23
C GLN A 26 -26.72 3.07 25.81
N SER A 27 -25.71 3.48 25.02
CA SER A 27 -25.89 3.73 23.60
C SER A 27 -26.01 2.37 22.93
N LYS A 28 -27.26 2.02 22.62
CA LYS A 28 -27.63 0.90 21.76
C LYS A 28 -27.00 1.16 20.39
N SER A 29 -25.80 0.63 20.18
CA SER A 29 -25.11 0.66 18.90
C SER A 29 -26.03 0.05 17.85
N THR A 30 -26.65 0.93 17.07
CA THR A 30 -27.27 0.60 15.80
C THR A 30 -26.37 1.23 14.75
N ILE A 31 -26.36 0.61 13.57
CA ILE A 31 -25.71 1.05 12.34
C ILE A 31 -24.20 0.70 12.35
N ILE A 32 -23.64 -0.06 11.40
CA ILE A 32 -24.04 -0.35 10.04
C ILE A 32 -23.58 -1.80 9.75
N ASN A 33 -24.45 -2.66 9.21
CA ASN A 33 -23.94 -3.76 8.39
C ASN A 33 -23.24 -3.10 7.22
N GLN A 34 -21.92 -2.94 7.31
CA GLN A 34 -21.10 -2.67 6.15
C GLN A 34 -21.44 -3.78 5.17
N VAL A 35 -22.20 -3.44 4.14
CA VAL A 35 -22.21 -4.22 2.91
C VAL A 35 -20.74 -4.33 2.55
N ASP A 36 -20.17 -5.51 2.74
CA ASP A 36 -18.80 -5.82 2.35
C ASP A 36 -18.70 -5.47 0.87
N SER A 37 -18.22 -4.27 0.59
CA SER A 37 -17.71 -3.90 -0.72
C SER A 37 -16.47 -4.76 -0.88
N LYS A 38 -16.68 -6.03 -1.29
CA LYS A 38 -15.63 -6.99 -1.58
C LYS A 38 -14.58 -6.26 -2.40
N ASN A 39 -13.38 -6.13 -1.85
CA ASN A 39 -12.32 -5.42 -2.56
C ASN A 39 -12.04 -6.25 -3.82
N LYS A 40 -12.07 -5.60 -4.98
CA LYS A 40 -11.91 -6.26 -6.29
C LYS A 40 -10.62 -7.08 -6.40
N PHE A 41 -9.64 -6.81 -5.52
CA PHE A 41 -8.38 -7.52 -5.43
C PHE A 41 -8.33 -8.63 -4.37
N ASP A 42 -9.40 -8.88 -3.60
CA ASP A 42 -9.41 -9.89 -2.54
C ASP A 42 -9.00 -11.28 -3.05
N SER A 43 -9.35 -11.61 -4.29
CA SER A 43 -8.98 -12.87 -4.94
C SER A 43 -7.48 -13.04 -5.21
N LEU A 44 -6.70 -11.95 -5.13
CA LEU A 44 -5.26 -11.95 -5.34
C LEU A 44 -4.47 -11.86 -4.03
N ILE A 45 -5.12 -11.71 -2.87
CA ILE A 45 -4.40 -11.72 -1.60
C ILE A 45 -3.87 -13.13 -1.34
N ASN A 46 -2.58 -13.24 -0.97
CA ASN A 46 -1.80 -14.48 -0.90
C ASN A 46 -1.65 -15.21 -2.24
N TYR A 47 -1.99 -14.59 -3.37
CA TYR A 47 -1.56 -15.11 -4.66
C TYR A 47 -0.04 -15.14 -4.71
N GLU A 48 0.50 -16.26 -5.19
CA GLU A 48 1.93 -16.49 -5.27
C GLU A 48 2.39 -16.83 -6.68
N PHE A 49 3.59 -16.40 -7.02
CA PHE A 49 4.29 -16.85 -8.22
C PHE A 49 5.79 -16.95 -7.95
N GLY A 50 6.40 -18.00 -8.49
CA GLY A 50 7.83 -18.27 -8.34
C GLY A 50 8.61 -17.95 -9.61
N LEU A 51 9.82 -17.45 -9.43
CA LEU A 51 10.83 -17.31 -10.47
C LEU A 51 12.01 -18.23 -10.14
N SER A 52 12.49 -19.00 -11.12
CA SER A 52 13.78 -19.70 -10.96
C SER A 52 14.92 -18.70 -11.09
N CYS A 53 15.89 -18.79 -10.18
CA CYS A 53 17.16 -18.03 -10.23
C CYS A 53 18.37 -18.93 -10.53
N GLY A 54 18.13 -20.17 -10.98
CA GLY A 54 19.14 -21.17 -11.28
C GLY A 54 18.81 -22.53 -10.66
N THR A 55 19.76 -23.47 -10.78
CA THR A 55 19.66 -24.79 -10.16
C THR A 55 19.46 -24.65 -8.66
N GLU A 56 18.40 -25.26 -8.14
CA GLU A 56 18.03 -25.23 -6.71
C GLU A 56 17.80 -23.83 -6.12
N CYS A 57 17.58 -22.82 -6.97
CA CYS A 57 17.34 -21.43 -6.57
C CYS A 57 15.96 -20.97 -7.05
N ALA A 58 15.16 -20.42 -6.14
CA ALA A 58 13.87 -19.82 -6.46
C ALA A 58 13.62 -18.52 -5.68
N VAL A 59 12.90 -17.59 -6.29
CA VAL A 59 12.35 -16.39 -5.65
C VAL A 59 10.84 -16.43 -5.78
N VAL A 60 10.13 -16.48 -4.67
CA VAL A 60 8.66 -16.54 -4.61
C VAL A 60 8.13 -15.18 -4.18
N PHE A 61 7.19 -14.64 -4.95
CA PHE A 61 6.50 -13.40 -4.69
C PHE A 61 5.09 -13.70 -4.18
N ILE A 62 4.77 -13.25 -2.97
CA ILE A 62 3.49 -13.50 -2.31
C ILE A 62 2.80 -12.15 -2.10
N VAL A 63 1.60 -11.97 -2.65
CA VAL A 63 0.85 -10.73 -2.53
C VAL A 63 0.35 -10.54 -1.10
N LYS A 64 0.75 -9.44 -0.45
CA LYS A 64 0.28 -9.07 0.90
C LYS A 64 -0.70 -7.93 0.90
N LYS A 65 -0.56 -6.99 -0.03
CA LYS A 65 -1.46 -5.84 -0.16
C LYS A 65 -1.53 -5.36 -1.60
N ILE A 66 -2.70 -4.91 -2.02
CA ILE A 66 -2.91 -4.24 -3.31
C ILE A 66 -3.64 -2.92 -3.04
N GLU A 67 -3.10 -1.83 -3.58
CA GLU A 67 -3.66 -0.49 -3.51
C GLU A 67 -3.74 0.10 -4.91
N SER A 68 -4.94 0.50 -5.33
CA SER A 68 -5.12 1.24 -6.58
C SER A 68 -5.02 2.73 -6.28
N PHE A 69 -4.04 3.42 -6.86
CA PHE A 69 -3.98 4.88 -6.78
C PHE A 69 -4.97 5.52 -7.76
N ASN A 70 -5.12 4.93 -8.95
CA ASN A 70 -6.08 5.32 -9.97
C ASN A 70 -6.26 4.17 -10.99
N SER A 71 -7.06 4.39 -12.04
CA SER A 71 -7.31 3.38 -13.08
C SER A 71 -6.06 2.89 -13.82
N ALA A 72 -4.99 3.70 -13.84
CA ALA A 72 -3.76 3.43 -14.56
C ALA A 72 -2.55 3.10 -13.66
N SER A 73 -2.72 3.05 -12.33
CA SER A 73 -1.60 2.82 -11.41
C SER A 73 -2.04 2.02 -10.18
N ILE A 74 -1.39 0.86 -9.99
CA ILE A 74 -1.67 -0.09 -8.92
C ILE A 74 -0.35 -0.42 -8.20
N GLN A 75 -0.30 -0.19 -6.90
CA GLN A 75 0.78 -0.63 -6.03
C GLN A 75 0.46 -2.00 -5.44
N VAL A 76 1.46 -2.88 -5.48
CA VAL A 76 1.40 -4.20 -4.85
C VAL A 76 2.56 -4.33 -3.88
N ASN A 77 2.22 -4.64 -2.63
CA ASN A 77 3.21 -5.05 -1.65
C ASN A 77 3.36 -6.58 -1.72
N PHE A 78 4.59 -7.02 -1.98
CA PHE A 78 4.96 -8.42 -1.94
C PHE A 78 5.75 -8.74 -0.67
N GLN A 79 5.50 -9.92 -0.11
CA GLN A 79 6.51 -10.67 0.61
C GLN A 79 7.29 -11.47 -0.42
N ILE A 80 8.62 -11.41 -0.34
CA ILE A 80 9.54 -12.06 -1.27
C ILE A 80 10.32 -13.10 -0.47
N GLU A 81 10.25 -14.34 -0.89
CA GLU A 81 10.95 -15.46 -0.28
C GLU A 81 12.00 -16.00 -1.24
N LYS A 82 13.25 -16.04 -0.80
CA LYS A 82 14.37 -16.59 -1.56
C LYS A 82 14.75 -17.94 -1.01
N TYR A 83 14.76 -18.93 -1.88
CA TYR A 83 15.16 -20.30 -1.62
C TYR A 83 16.48 -20.61 -2.31
N GLU A 84 17.38 -21.28 -1.59
CA GLU A 84 18.61 -21.85 -2.13
C GLU A 84 18.78 -23.26 -1.55
N ASN A 85 19.14 -24.23 -2.38
CA ASN A 85 19.20 -25.65 -2.01
C ASN A 85 17.86 -26.14 -1.41
N TYR A 86 16.75 -25.67 -1.97
CA TYR A 86 15.38 -25.97 -1.51
C TYR A 86 15.04 -25.50 -0.08
N GLU A 87 15.88 -24.66 0.53
CA GLU A 87 15.66 -24.11 1.86
C GLU A 87 15.41 -22.61 1.79
N LEU A 88 14.47 -22.11 2.60
CA LEU A 88 14.22 -20.66 2.75
C LEU A 88 15.46 -20.00 3.36
N LYS A 89 16.10 -19.10 2.62
CA LYS A 89 17.28 -18.36 3.06
C LYS A 89 16.96 -16.93 3.50
N GLN A 90 16.02 -16.30 2.83
CA GLN A 90 15.70 -14.90 3.07
C GLN A 90 14.23 -14.63 2.83
N THR A 91 13.65 -13.80 3.69
CA THR A 91 12.34 -13.17 3.48
C THR A 91 12.53 -11.65 3.51
N SER A 92 11.97 -10.96 2.52
CA SER A 92 11.92 -9.50 2.47
C SER A 92 10.53 -9.02 2.05
N SER A 93 10.31 -7.72 2.05
CA SER A 93 9.11 -7.11 1.48
C SER A 93 9.51 -6.01 0.52
N ALA A 94 8.71 -5.80 -0.53
CA ALA A 94 8.92 -4.68 -1.44
C ALA A 94 7.62 -4.25 -2.10
N ASN A 95 7.59 -2.98 -2.52
CA ASN A 95 6.48 -2.41 -3.26
C ASN A 95 6.79 -2.37 -4.76
N TYR A 96 5.82 -2.75 -5.57
CA TYR A 96 5.87 -2.69 -7.02
C TYR A 96 4.69 -1.88 -7.54
N ILE A 97 4.95 -0.88 -8.37
CA ILE A 97 3.94 -0.06 -9.01
C ILE A 97 3.77 -0.51 -10.46
N PHE A 98 2.58 -0.99 -10.79
CA PHE A 98 2.17 -1.35 -12.13
C PHE A 98 1.44 -0.17 -12.77
N ASN A 99 2.00 0.38 -13.85
CA ASN A 99 1.47 1.51 -14.59
C ASN A 99 0.95 1.07 -15.97
N TYR A 100 -0.28 1.43 -16.31
CA TYR A 100 -1.02 1.00 -17.50
C TYR A 100 -1.37 2.14 -18.48
N GLY A 101 -0.63 3.25 -18.42
CA GLY A 101 -0.80 4.38 -19.36
C GLY A 101 -0.30 4.04 -20.78
N ASN A 102 0.22 5.04 -21.50
CA ASN A 102 0.74 4.84 -22.88
C ASN A 102 1.98 3.91 -22.94
N ILE A 103 2.57 3.59 -21.79
CA ILE A 103 3.68 2.65 -21.62
C ILE A 103 3.32 1.71 -20.46
N ASN A 104 2.93 0.48 -20.77
CA ASN A 104 2.75 -0.58 -19.76
C ASN A 104 4.11 -0.84 -19.10
N THR A 105 4.32 -0.24 -17.92
CA THR A 105 5.59 -0.26 -17.21
C THR A 105 5.39 -0.70 -15.77
N ILE A 106 6.31 -1.52 -15.30
CA ILE A 106 6.32 -2.00 -13.92
C ILE A 106 7.55 -1.40 -13.26
N GLN A 107 7.32 -0.66 -12.18
CA GLN A 107 8.33 -0.01 -11.39
C GLN A 107 8.50 -0.77 -10.08
N TYR A 108 9.72 -1.19 -9.79
CA TYR A 108 10.13 -1.70 -8.50
C TYR A 108 10.54 -0.53 -7.61
N ILE A 109 10.05 -0.49 -6.37
CA ILE A 109 10.50 0.46 -5.35
C ILE A 109 11.21 -0.31 -4.25
N ASN A 110 12.50 -0.05 -4.09
CA ASN A 110 13.31 -0.68 -3.05
C ASN A 110 13.12 0.00 -1.68
N ASP A 111 13.71 -0.59 -0.65
CA ASP A 111 13.58 -0.13 0.75
C ASP A 111 14.14 1.29 0.98
N GLU A 112 14.98 1.80 0.08
CA GLU A 112 15.52 3.16 0.10
C GLU A 112 14.65 4.17 -0.65
N GLY A 113 13.51 3.73 -1.19
CA GLY A 113 12.61 4.55 -2.01
C GLY A 113 13.11 4.80 -3.44
N LYS A 114 14.20 4.14 -3.86
CA LYS A 114 14.66 4.22 -5.25
C LYS A 114 13.74 3.40 -6.14
N THR A 115 13.44 3.96 -7.30
CA THR A 115 12.56 3.35 -8.28
C THR A 115 13.38 2.83 -9.47
N GLU A 116 13.22 1.56 -9.80
CA GLU A 116 13.85 0.91 -10.95
C GLU A 116 12.78 0.30 -11.86
N ASN A 117 13.02 0.28 -13.17
CA ASN A 117 12.09 -0.37 -14.10
C ASN A 117 12.34 -1.87 -14.06
N ILE A 118 11.29 -2.69 -13.94
CA ILE A 118 11.48 -4.14 -13.88
C ILE A 118 12.14 -4.71 -15.15
N ASN A 119 12.02 -4.03 -16.30
CA ASN A 119 12.67 -4.42 -17.55
C ASN A 119 14.21 -4.31 -17.47
N THR A 120 14.75 -3.52 -16.53
CA THR A 120 16.20 -3.43 -16.29
C THR A 120 16.68 -4.49 -15.30
N ILE A 121 15.75 -5.10 -14.55
CA ILE A 121 16.03 -6.10 -13.50
C ILE A 121 15.81 -7.53 -14.02
N PHE A 122 14.68 -7.76 -14.69
CA PHE A 122 14.25 -9.07 -15.18
C PHE A 122 14.18 -9.10 -16.71
N GLN A 123 14.47 -10.26 -17.26
CA GLN A 123 14.40 -10.55 -18.69
C GLN A 123 13.72 -11.92 -18.91
N GLY A 124 13.30 -12.17 -20.16
CA GLY A 124 12.73 -13.46 -20.55
C GLY A 124 11.51 -13.84 -19.72
N GLN A 125 11.46 -15.11 -19.28
CA GLN A 125 10.30 -15.67 -18.58
C GLN A 125 9.97 -14.93 -17.27
N ALA A 126 10.97 -14.43 -16.54
CA ALA A 126 10.74 -13.67 -15.32
C ALA A 126 9.94 -12.39 -15.58
N LEU A 127 10.31 -11.66 -16.63
CA LEU A 127 9.59 -10.45 -17.04
C LEU A 127 8.16 -10.78 -17.50
N GLU A 128 7.99 -11.86 -18.26
CA GLU A 128 6.66 -12.28 -18.75
C GLU A 128 5.73 -12.73 -17.60
N THR A 129 6.26 -13.38 -16.57
CA THR A 129 5.50 -13.72 -15.35
C THR A 129 4.98 -12.45 -14.67
N PHE A 130 5.81 -11.42 -14.53
CA PHE A 130 5.41 -10.14 -13.94
C PHE A 130 4.37 -9.40 -14.79
N LYS A 131 4.55 -9.37 -16.11
CA LYS A 131 3.54 -8.80 -17.03
C LYS A 131 2.22 -9.56 -16.96
N GLY A 132 2.26 -10.90 -16.89
CA GLY A 132 1.09 -11.75 -16.75
C GLY A 132 0.32 -11.44 -15.46
N PHE A 133 1.03 -11.26 -14.34
CA PHE A 133 0.40 -10.81 -13.10
C PHE A 133 -0.17 -9.38 -13.21
N GLY A 134 0.55 -8.46 -13.86
CA GLY A 134 0.06 -7.11 -14.16
C GLY A 134 -1.25 -7.12 -14.97
N ASN A 135 -1.36 -7.98 -15.98
CA ASN A 135 -2.60 -8.10 -16.77
C ASN A 135 -3.78 -8.54 -15.89
N LYS A 136 -3.57 -9.48 -14.96
CA LYS A 136 -4.61 -9.88 -13.98
C LYS A 136 -5.06 -8.71 -13.11
N LEU A 137 -4.11 -7.89 -12.63
CA LEU A 137 -4.43 -6.69 -11.86
C LEU A 137 -5.25 -5.70 -12.68
N PHE A 138 -4.87 -5.46 -13.94
CA PHE A 138 -5.58 -4.56 -14.84
C PHE A 138 -7.03 -5.03 -15.08
N GLU A 139 -7.22 -6.31 -15.41
CA GLU A 139 -8.55 -6.89 -15.64
C GLU A 139 -9.47 -6.77 -14.42
N LEU A 140 -8.94 -6.90 -13.21
CA LEU A 140 -9.71 -6.68 -11.98
C LEU A 140 -9.95 -5.20 -11.72
N ASN A 141 -9.00 -4.32 -12.08
CA ASN A 141 -9.12 -2.89 -11.85
C ASN A 141 -10.14 -2.21 -12.78
N SER A 142 -10.29 -2.73 -14.00
CA SER A 142 -11.21 -2.23 -15.03
C SER A 142 -12.65 -2.74 -14.91
N LYS A 143 -12.91 -3.68 -13.99
CA LYS A 143 -14.26 -4.14 -13.63
C LYS A 143 -14.82 -3.30 -12.49
#